data_AF-A0AA36GZX9-F1
#
_entry.id   AF-A0AA36GZX9-F1
#
_cell.length_a   1.000
_cell.length_b   1.000
_cell.length_c   1.000
_cell.angle_alpha   90.00
_cell.angle_beta   90.00
_cell.angle_gamma   90.00
#
_symmetry.space_group_name_H-M   'P 1'
#
loop_
_entity.id
_entity.type
_entity.pdbx_description
1 polymer ?
#
loop_
_entity_poly.entity_id
_entity_poly.type
_entity_poly.pdbx_seq_one_letter_code
_entity_poly.pdbx_strand_id
1 'polypeptide(L)'
;MSAMMSISILVAILTCGAAELCQIRNANDLTNAKVCTELELYANDEVMKSPLLFDKIKMATTYRHFELNGTELEKISEAREVLLPKGATVTIWDNANLQELPKFNIVDANDIKMSVIGNPKLDTRQLLMECEKKRCSQDTLNSIQVPYSCRAIAPLPTSCRIVFGTIPLHLHHYSWGTIETLYGTITLENSQLKRAPKLEMLEQVIQLKNTPVLVVKNNSKLEEIDSLLDLNYVIIDNQTSPVQIEENPNLCIDVNHVDSTFAKRYMKNVDRCMYGHKMAEVPEDRKARGLQEGGVESSTVPEHKESPIIIIDPPLDPPHVETVEPAGSAESGPPPSEPLEEEPTEAAPASKLGTDVGDRNAEMTTVDQNMTAILGNEVWRVESNESLGTTESVTTSKKAGGLKGFLEKILPKSGNQATYLFPSIFLLSIGIV
;
A
#
# COMPACT_ATOMS: atom_id res chain seq x y z
N MET A 1 -69.60 2.17 17.09
CA MET A 1 -68.41 1.32 16.89
C MET A 1 -67.21 2.24 16.84
N SER A 2 -66.47 2.26 17.95
CA SER A 2 -65.39 3.19 18.24
C SER A 2 -64.07 2.49 17.94
N ALA A 3 -63.32 2.95 16.94
CA ALA A 3 -62.01 2.42 16.62
C ALA A 3 -60.96 3.27 17.36
N MET A 4 -60.50 2.76 18.49
CA MET A 4 -59.31 3.26 19.19
C MET A 4 -58.07 2.98 18.33
N MET A 5 -57.60 4.00 17.61
CA MET A 5 -56.24 4.02 17.07
C MET A 5 -55.27 4.23 18.24
N SER A 6 -54.67 3.14 18.70
CA SER A 6 -53.61 3.15 19.70
C SER A 6 -52.35 3.74 19.07
N ILE A 7 -52.10 5.01 19.34
CA ILE A 7 -50.86 5.71 18.98
C ILE A 7 -49.77 5.18 19.94
N SER A 8 -49.08 4.13 19.53
CA SER A 8 -47.83 3.71 20.16
C SER A 8 -46.75 4.73 19.80
N ILE A 9 -46.63 5.76 20.63
CA ILE A 9 -45.48 6.68 20.61
C ILE A 9 -44.25 5.84 20.98
N LEU A 10 -43.53 5.38 19.97
CA LEU A 10 -42.19 4.84 20.12
C LEU A 10 -41.28 6.03 20.45
N VAL A 11 -41.21 6.36 21.74
CA VAL A 11 -40.22 7.27 22.28
C VAL A 11 -38.87 6.58 22.10
N ALA A 12 -38.25 6.79 20.94
CA ALA A 12 -36.83 6.61 20.79
C ALA A 12 -36.20 7.67 21.71
N ILE A 13 -35.87 7.24 22.93
CA ILE A 13 -35.00 7.99 23.83
C ILE A 13 -33.66 8.06 23.09
N LEU A 14 -33.50 9.08 22.24
CA LEU A 14 -32.20 9.59 21.87
C LEU A 14 -31.62 10.15 23.16
N THR A 15 -31.04 9.25 23.97
CA THR A 15 -30.00 9.65 24.89
C THR A 15 -28.90 10.23 24.02
N CYS A 16 -28.96 11.55 23.82
CA CYS A 16 -27.87 12.34 23.28
C CYS A 16 -26.78 12.30 24.35
N GLY A 17 -26.15 11.12 24.50
CA GLY A 17 -24.98 10.95 25.33
C GLY A 17 -23.96 11.97 24.82
N ALA A 18 -23.46 12.80 25.73
CA ALA A 18 -22.41 13.74 25.39
C ALA A 18 -21.29 12.97 24.69
N ALA A 19 -20.87 13.44 23.52
CA ALA A 19 -19.77 12.85 22.78
C ALA A 19 -18.54 12.83 23.70
N GLU A 20 -18.10 11.65 24.09
CA GLU A 20 -16.91 11.43 24.89
C GLU A 20 -15.71 11.29 23.95
N LEU A 21 -14.84 12.30 23.99
CA LEU A 21 -13.56 12.32 23.29
C LEU A 21 -12.53 11.54 24.10
N CYS A 22 -11.99 10.48 23.50
CA CYS A 22 -10.86 9.76 24.03
C CYS A 22 -9.57 10.22 23.35
N GLN A 23 -8.54 10.51 24.15
CA GLN A 23 -7.18 10.62 23.67
C GLN A 23 -6.39 9.42 24.19
N ILE A 24 -5.90 8.57 23.28
CA ILE A 24 -5.15 7.37 23.58
C ILE A 24 -3.74 7.55 23.03
N ARG A 25 -2.79 7.81 23.92
CA ARG A 25 -1.37 8.03 23.61
C ARG A 25 -0.48 6.93 24.16
N ASN A 26 -0.90 6.27 25.24
CA ASN A 26 -0.17 5.21 25.92
C ASN A 26 -1.12 4.12 26.46
N ALA A 27 -0.57 3.02 26.98
CA ALA A 27 -1.36 1.89 27.45
C ALA A 27 -2.27 2.20 28.66
N ASN A 28 -1.90 3.18 29.52
CA ASN A 28 -2.75 3.58 30.65
C ASN A 28 -4.01 4.32 30.18
N ASP A 29 -3.96 4.99 29.03
CA ASP A 29 -5.15 5.64 28.48
C ASP A 29 -6.20 4.59 28.09
N LEU A 30 -5.78 3.40 27.67
CA LEU A 30 -6.69 2.30 27.32
C LEU A 30 -7.46 1.77 28.54
N THR A 31 -6.81 1.64 29.70
CA THR A 31 -7.46 1.12 30.91
C THR A 31 -8.48 2.12 31.46
N ASN A 32 -8.13 3.41 31.43
CA ASN A 32 -8.94 4.49 31.99
C ASN A 32 -10.05 4.98 31.05
N ALA A 33 -9.87 4.86 29.73
CA ALA A 33 -10.86 5.32 28.77
C ALA A 33 -12.18 4.56 28.92
N LYS A 34 -13.30 5.29 28.89
CA LYS A 34 -14.61 4.68 28.67
C LYS A 34 -14.77 4.30 27.19
N VAL A 35 -15.98 3.90 26.80
CA VAL A 35 -16.30 3.63 25.41
C VAL A 35 -16.19 4.93 24.63
N CYS A 36 -15.26 4.99 23.68
CA CYS A 36 -14.95 6.19 22.92
C CYS A 36 -16.00 6.44 21.84
N THR A 37 -16.47 7.68 21.72
CA THR A 37 -17.35 8.11 20.61
C THR A 37 -16.62 9.02 19.63
N GLU A 38 -15.75 9.91 20.13
CA GLU A 38 -14.74 10.61 19.34
C GLU A 38 -13.34 10.12 19.74
N LEU A 39 -12.42 10.03 18.78
CA LEU A 39 -11.12 9.41 18.99
C LEU A 39 -9.95 10.25 18.46
N GLU A 40 -8.94 10.38 19.31
CA GLU A 40 -7.55 10.68 18.95
C GLU A 40 -6.65 9.52 19.41
N LEU A 41 -6.27 8.65 18.47
CA LEU A 41 -5.37 7.52 18.68
C LEU A 41 -4.01 7.83 18.06
N TYR A 42 -2.96 7.74 18.86
CA TYR A 42 -1.57 7.95 18.43
C TYR A 42 -0.84 6.60 18.38
N ALA A 43 0.03 6.41 17.38
CA ALA A 43 0.78 5.17 17.24
C ALA A 43 1.84 5.04 18.35
N ASN A 44 1.63 4.10 19.26
CA ASN A 44 2.59 3.72 20.30
C ASN A 44 2.62 2.18 20.40
N ASP A 45 3.82 1.60 20.46
CA ASP A 45 4.04 0.16 20.49
C ASP A 45 3.20 -0.58 21.56
N GLU A 46 3.10 -0.03 22.76
CA GLU A 46 2.33 -0.63 23.86
C GLU A 46 0.83 -0.57 23.60
N VAL A 47 0.36 0.51 22.97
CA VAL A 47 -1.05 0.68 22.57
C VAL A 47 -1.40 -0.29 21.45
N MET A 48 -0.57 -0.35 20.40
CA MET A 48 -0.78 -1.18 19.20
C MET A 48 -0.80 -2.68 19.51
N LYS A 49 -0.03 -3.12 20.52
CA LYS A 49 0.05 -4.51 20.98
C LYS A 49 -0.95 -4.85 22.10
N SER A 50 -1.69 -3.87 22.60
CA SER A 50 -2.60 -4.09 23.73
C SER A 50 -3.86 -4.87 23.31
N PRO A 51 -4.25 -5.92 24.06
CA PRO A 51 -5.50 -6.64 23.80
C PRO A 51 -6.74 -5.77 24.05
N LEU A 52 -6.61 -4.67 24.79
CA LEU A 52 -7.72 -3.76 25.08
C LEU A 52 -7.99 -2.76 23.96
N LEU A 53 -7.08 -2.62 22.98
CA LEU A 53 -7.17 -1.58 21.95
C LEU A 53 -8.51 -1.65 21.21
N PHE A 54 -8.87 -2.82 20.68
CA PHE A 54 -10.09 -2.98 19.89
C PHE A 54 -11.34 -2.62 20.67
N ASP A 55 -11.49 -3.12 21.89
CA ASP A 55 -12.67 -2.85 22.72
C ASP A 55 -12.87 -1.37 23.03
N LYS A 56 -11.79 -0.58 23.08
CA LYS A 56 -11.86 0.86 23.33
C LYS A 56 -12.20 1.67 22.08
N ILE A 57 -11.71 1.27 20.91
CA ILE A 57 -11.90 2.03 19.67
C ILE A 57 -13.11 1.59 18.83
N LYS A 58 -13.63 0.36 19.03
CA LYS A 58 -14.60 -0.23 18.10
C LYS A 58 -15.91 0.55 17.95
N MET A 59 -16.33 1.28 18.98
CA MET A 59 -17.58 2.06 18.95
C MET A 59 -17.40 3.53 18.54
N ALA A 60 -16.17 3.98 18.31
CA ALA A 60 -15.91 5.37 17.95
C ALA A 60 -16.51 5.68 16.57
N THR A 61 -17.31 6.74 16.52
CA THR A 61 -18.04 7.19 15.32
C THR A 61 -17.38 8.40 14.66
N THR A 62 -16.37 9.01 15.30
CA THR A 62 -15.62 10.15 14.75
C THR A 62 -14.13 10.00 15.02
N TYR A 63 -13.30 10.12 13.98
CA TYR A 63 -11.84 10.09 14.11
C TYR A 63 -11.24 11.46 13.79
N ARG A 64 -10.62 12.10 14.78
CA ARG A 64 -9.88 13.37 14.59
C ARG A 64 -8.43 13.10 14.23
N HIS A 65 -7.81 12.18 14.96
CA HIS A 65 -6.46 11.69 14.71
C HIS A 65 -6.48 10.18 14.93
N PHE A 66 -6.10 9.40 13.94
CA PHE A 66 -6.16 7.95 14.02
C PHE A 66 -4.92 7.35 13.38
N GLU A 67 -4.00 6.88 14.21
CA GLU A 67 -2.79 6.19 13.76
C GLU A 67 -2.82 4.75 14.23
N LEU A 68 -2.82 3.82 13.28
CA LEU A 68 -2.78 2.39 13.51
C LEU A 68 -1.61 1.79 12.74
N ASN A 69 -0.66 1.20 13.46
CA ASN A 69 0.55 0.67 12.84
C ASN A 69 0.92 -0.68 13.43
N GLY A 70 1.15 -1.67 12.56
CA GLY A 70 1.70 -2.97 12.97
C GLY A 70 0.85 -3.75 13.98
N THR A 71 -0.48 -3.60 13.93
CA THR A 71 -1.39 -4.30 14.84
C THR A 71 -1.79 -5.67 14.30
N GLU A 72 -2.23 -6.55 15.20
CA GLU A 72 -2.82 -7.85 14.86
C GLU A 72 -4.34 -7.79 14.62
N LEU A 73 -4.93 -6.59 14.63
CA LEU A 73 -6.37 -6.42 14.48
C LEU A 73 -6.85 -6.82 13.09
N GLU A 74 -7.98 -7.55 13.05
CA GLU A 74 -8.67 -7.88 11.79
C GLU A 74 -9.66 -6.79 11.36
N LYS A 75 -10.16 -6.01 12.31
CA LYS A 75 -11.10 -4.90 12.15
C LYS A 75 -10.80 -3.79 13.15
N ILE A 76 -11.15 -2.55 12.82
CA ILE A 76 -10.87 -1.37 13.66
C ILE A 76 -12.13 -0.67 14.19
N SER A 77 -13.32 -1.06 13.71
CA SER A 77 -14.59 -0.46 14.10
C SER A 77 -15.75 -1.44 13.95
N GLU A 78 -16.75 -1.30 14.81
CA GLU A 78 -18.09 -1.89 14.70
C GLU A 78 -19.15 -0.81 14.41
N ALA A 79 -18.75 0.46 14.34
CA ALA A 79 -19.62 1.54 13.93
C ALA A 79 -20.00 1.37 12.44
N ARG A 80 -21.28 1.60 12.12
CA ARG A 80 -21.77 1.53 10.74
C ARG A 80 -21.09 2.54 9.81
N GLU A 81 -20.72 3.68 10.36
CA GLU A 81 -20.06 4.77 9.65
C GLU A 81 -19.17 5.53 10.62
N VAL A 82 -18.00 5.97 10.15
CA VAL A 82 -17.07 6.80 10.90
C VAL A 82 -16.90 8.13 10.18
N LEU A 83 -17.17 9.21 10.90
CA LEU A 83 -17.04 10.57 10.44
C LEU A 83 -15.58 11.02 10.49
N LEU A 84 -15.09 11.59 9.39
CA LEU A 84 -13.80 12.27 9.32
C LEU A 84 -14.05 13.78 9.21
N PRO A 85 -13.97 14.53 10.32
CA PRO A 85 -14.19 15.97 10.33
C PRO A 85 -13.07 16.70 9.58
N LYS A 86 -13.25 18.01 9.41
CA LYS A 86 -12.23 18.89 8.85
C LYS A 86 -10.95 18.85 9.71
N GLY A 87 -9.79 18.73 9.06
CA GLY A 87 -8.47 18.60 9.69
C GLY A 87 -8.13 17.18 10.14
N ALA A 88 -8.98 16.18 9.88
CA ALA A 88 -8.76 14.82 10.34
C ALA A 88 -7.51 14.19 9.73
N THR A 89 -6.79 13.40 10.54
CA THR A 89 -5.63 12.60 10.12
C THR A 89 -5.91 11.12 10.35
N VAL A 90 -5.74 10.30 9.31
CA VAL A 90 -5.91 8.83 9.37
C VAL A 90 -4.69 8.16 8.74
N THR A 91 -3.94 7.41 9.54
CA THR A 91 -2.75 6.66 9.12
C THR A 91 -2.94 5.20 9.50
N ILE A 92 -2.94 4.30 8.53
CA ILE A 92 -3.14 2.85 8.75
C ILE A 92 -2.06 2.08 8.00
N TRP A 93 -1.02 1.67 8.72
CA TRP A 93 0.19 1.10 8.14
C TRP A 93 0.49 -0.32 8.62
N ASP A 94 0.92 -1.17 7.69
CA ASP A 94 1.58 -2.44 7.97
C ASP A 94 0.80 -3.40 8.91
N ASN A 95 -0.54 -3.40 8.85
CA ASN A 95 -1.39 -4.31 9.63
C ASN A 95 -1.66 -5.59 8.82
N ALA A 96 -0.91 -6.66 9.09
CA ALA A 96 -0.94 -7.89 8.30
C ALA A 96 -2.30 -8.61 8.30
N ASN A 97 -3.09 -8.44 9.36
CA ASN A 97 -4.36 -9.13 9.57
C ASN A 97 -5.59 -8.26 9.29
N LEU A 98 -5.42 -6.96 9.07
CA LEU A 98 -6.52 -6.03 8.88
C LEU A 98 -7.24 -6.31 7.56
N GLN A 99 -8.53 -6.63 7.65
CA GLN A 99 -9.37 -7.07 6.53
C GLN A 99 -10.38 -6.00 6.12
N GLU A 100 -10.96 -5.28 7.09
CA GLU A 100 -12.06 -4.36 6.87
C GLU A 100 -11.81 -2.96 7.47
N LEU A 101 -12.15 -1.93 6.70
CA LEU A 101 -12.27 -0.56 7.18
C LEU A 101 -13.75 -0.22 7.43
N PRO A 102 -14.06 0.62 8.43
CA PRO A 102 -15.39 1.19 8.54
C PRO A 102 -15.71 2.01 7.29
N LYS A 103 -17.00 2.19 7.04
CA LYS A 103 -17.45 3.14 6.04
C LYS A 103 -17.05 4.55 6.48
N PHE A 104 -16.07 5.15 5.83
CA PHE A 104 -15.68 6.53 6.13
C PHE A 104 -16.65 7.52 5.48
N ASN A 105 -17.01 8.56 6.23
CA ASN A 105 -17.75 9.72 5.76
C ASN A 105 -16.88 10.97 5.89
N ILE A 106 -16.29 11.39 4.79
CA ILE A 106 -15.38 12.55 4.73
C ILE A 106 -16.21 13.83 4.65
N VAL A 107 -16.05 14.72 5.64
CA VAL A 107 -16.76 16.00 5.68
C VAL A 107 -16.17 16.98 4.66
N ASP A 108 -14.85 17.18 4.69
CA ASP A 108 -14.12 18.09 3.79
C ASP A 108 -12.86 17.42 3.25
N ALA A 109 -12.86 17.05 1.98
CA ALA A 109 -11.77 16.28 1.38
C ALA A 109 -10.50 17.10 1.09
N ASN A 110 -10.56 18.43 1.14
CA ASN A 110 -9.40 19.29 0.91
C ASN A 110 -8.53 19.45 2.16
N ASP A 111 -9.07 19.09 3.32
CA ASP A 111 -8.43 19.28 4.62
C ASP A 111 -8.45 17.98 5.42
N ILE A 112 -8.16 16.87 4.75
CA ILE A 112 -7.88 15.58 5.40
C ILE A 112 -6.49 15.09 5.00
N LYS A 113 -5.81 14.47 5.95
CA LYS A 113 -4.58 13.72 5.71
C LYS A 113 -4.88 12.25 5.87
N MET A 114 -4.68 11.47 4.82
CA MET A 114 -4.97 10.04 4.86
C MET A 114 -3.86 9.25 4.20
N SER A 115 -3.41 8.20 4.88
CA SER A 115 -2.44 7.26 4.36
C SER A 115 -2.77 5.84 4.81
N VAL A 116 -3.02 4.94 3.87
CA VAL A 116 -3.33 3.53 4.13
C VAL A 116 -2.41 2.69 3.26
N ILE A 117 -1.42 2.03 3.86
CA ILE A 117 -0.32 1.38 3.12
C ILE A 117 0.09 0.08 3.82
N GLY A 118 0.43 -0.96 3.06
CA GLY A 118 1.02 -2.18 3.63
C GLY A 118 0.04 -3.11 4.35
N ASN A 119 -1.26 -3.04 4.03
CA ASN A 119 -2.29 -3.89 4.63
C ASN A 119 -2.77 -4.93 3.60
N PRO A 120 -2.12 -6.10 3.51
CA PRO A 120 -2.27 -7.02 2.37
C PRO A 120 -3.65 -7.67 2.26
N LYS A 121 -4.39 -7.78 3.37
CA LYS A 121 -5.74 -8.37 3.40
C LYS A 121 -6.85 -7.32 3.29
N LEU A 122 -6.50 -6.04 3.27
CA LEU A 122 -7.45 -4.95 3.42
C LEU A 122 -8.14 -4.59 2.10
N ASP A 123 -9.47 -4.53 2.13
CA ASP A 123 -10.26 -3.98 1.04
C ASP A 123 -10.43 -2.45 1.19
N THR A 124 -9.73 -1.68 0.36
CA THR A 124 -9.80 -0.20 0.36
C THR A 124 -10.79 0.37 -0.66
N ARG A 125 -11.59 -0.45 -1.36
CA ARG A 125 -12.51 0.03 -2.42
C ARG A 125 -13.47 1.11 -1.94
N GLN A 126 -14.11 0.91 -0.79
CA GLN A 126 -15.06 1.87 -0.24
C GLN A 126 -14.41 3.21 0.02
N LEU A 127 -13.21 3.20 0.62
CA LEU A 127 -12.46 4.40 0.95
C LEU A 127 -12.03 5.16 -0.31
N LEU A 128 -11.47 4.46 -1.31
CA LEU A 128 -11.10 5.05 -2.60
C LEU A 128 -12.32 5.69 -3.29
N MET A 129 -13.45 4.98 -3.35
CA MET A 129 -14.69 5.52 -3.95
C MET A 129 -15.21 6.77 -3.23
N GLU A 130 -15.19 6.80 -1.90
CA GLU A 130 -15.62 7.97 -1.15
C GLU A 130 -14.64 9.15 -1.35
N CYS A 131 -13.33 8.88 -1.36
CA CYS A 131 -12.31 9.90 -1.58
C CYS A 131 -12.45 10.54 -2.98
N GLU A 132 -12.70 9.73 -4.01
CA GLU A 132 -12.98 10.22 -5.37
C GLU A 132 -14.27 11.04 -5.43
N LYS A 133 -15.36 10.52 -4.86
CA LYS A 133 -16.66 11.20 -4.80
C LYS A 133 -16.55 12.56 -4.12
N LYS A 134 -15.75 12.65 -3.06
CA LYS A 134 -15.51 13.88 -2.29
C LYS A 134 -14.40 14.76 -2.87
N ARG A 135 -13.70 14.29 -3.91
CA ARG A 135 -12.59 14.97 -4.60
C ARG A 135 -11.41 15.27 -3.68
N CYS A 136 -10.94 14.25 -2.98
CA CYS A 136 -9.66 14.29 -2.27
C CYS A 136 -8.53 14.83 -3.15
N SER A 137 -7.52 15.42 -2.49
CA SER A 137 -6.28 15.76 -3.16
C SER A 137 -5.65 14.52 -3.82
N GLN A 138 -4.85 14.73 -4.87
CA GLN A 138 -4.16 13.62 -5.51
C GLN A 138 -3.18 12.94 -4.55
N ASP A 139 -2.51 13.71 -3.70
CA ASP A 139 -1.53 13.18 -2.75
C ASP A 139 -2.22 12.25 -1.74
N THR A 140 -3.42 12.63 -1.28
CA THR A 140 -4.28 11.78 -0.44
C THR A 140 -4.66 10.48 -1.18
N LEU A 141 -5.15 10.57 -2.41
CA LEU A 141 -5.51 9.39 -3.22
C LEU A 141 -4.31 8.46 -3.45
N ASN A 142 -3.14 9.03 -3.77
CA ASN A 142 -1.90 8.29 -3.96
C ASN A 142 -1.35 7.71 -2.65
N SER A 143 -1.82 8.17 -1.50
CA SER A 143 -1.42 7.64 -0.19
C SER A 143 -2.32 6.52 0.30
N ILE A 144 -3.37 6.17 -0.46
CA ILE A 144 -4.27 5.05 -0.18
C ILE A 144 -3.91 3.91 -1.12
N GLN A 145 -3.48 2.79 -0.56
CA GLN A 145 -3.19 1.56 -1.30
C GLN A 145 -4.43 1.09 -2.06
N VAL A 146 -4.20 0.41 -3.18
CA VAL A 146 -5.26 -0.34 -3.85
C VAL A 146 -5.66 -1.57 -3.00
N PRO A 147 -6.86 -2.13 -3.20
CA PRO A 147 -7.34 -3.25 -2.41
C PRO A 147 -6.39 -4.45 -2.50
N TYR A 148 -6.20 -5.13 -1.37
CA TYR A 148 -5.41 -6.37 -1.28
C TYR A 148 -3.97 -6.24 -1.80
N SER A 149 -3.34 -5.07 -1.58
CA SER A 149 -1.96 -4.81 -2.00
C SER A 149 -0.99 -4.68 -0.85
N CYS A 150 0.28 -4.94 -1.14
CA CYS A 150 1.38 -4.78 -0.20
C CYS A 150 2.30 -3.65 -0.62
N ARG A 151 3.09 -3.15 0.32
CA ARG A 151 4.15 -2.21 0.02
C ARG A 151 5.29 -2.93 -0.72
N ALA A 152 5.98 -2.23 -1.62
CA ALA A 152 7.16 -2.72 -2.31
C ALA A 152 8.39 -2.80 -1.37
N ILE A 153 8.33 -3.63 -0.33
CA ILE A 153 9.43 -3.91 0.60
C ILE A 153 9.70 -5.42 0.59
N ALA A 154 10.94 -5.80 0.30
CA ALA A 154 11.36 -7.19 0.40
C ALA A 154 11.71 -7.58 1.85
N PRO A 155 11.46 -8.84 2.26
CA PRO A 155 10.72 -9.86 1.53
C PRO A 155 9.22 -9.56 1.47
N LEU A 156 8.58 -9.82 0.33
CA LEU A 156 7.12 -9.73 0.24
C LEU A 156 6.45 -10.93 0.94
N PRO A 157 5.27 -10.73 1.55
CA PRO A 157 4.41 -11.83 1.96
C PRO A 157 4.09 -12.76 0.78
N THR A 158 4.03 -14.07 1.02
CA THR A 158 3.80 -15.08 -0.03
C THR A 158 2.44 -14.96 -0.72
N SER A 159 1.45 -14.36 -0.04
CA SER A 159 0.13 -14.06 -0.59
C SER A 159 0.09 -12.78 -1.43
N CYS A 160 1.18 -12.01 -1.47
CA CYS A 160 1.22 -10.74 -2.17
C CYS A 160 1.30 -10.95 -3.68
N ARG A 161 0.29 -10.47 -4.42
CA ARG A 161 0.25 -10.45 -5.89
C ARG A 161 0.20 -9.04 -6.45
N ILE A 162 -0.39 -8.11 -5.70
CA ILE A 162 -0.50 -6.70 -6.08
C ILE A 162 0.43 -5.89 -5.17
N VAL A 163 1.33 -5.13 -5.77
CA VAL A 163 2.31 -4.34 -5.03
C VAL A 163 2.13 -2.86 -5.33
N PHE A 164 2.27 -2.03 -4.30
CA PHE A 164 2.23 -0.58 -4.35
C PHE A 164 3.61 0.00 -3.97
N GLY A 165 4.20 0.80 -4.87
CA GLY A 165 5.46 1.50 -4.63
C GLY A 165 6.54 1.23 -5.69
N THR A 166 7.80 1.19 -5.25
CA THR A 166 8.97 1.10 -6.14
C THR A 166 9.72 -0.22 -5.97
N ILE A 167 9.99 -0.93 -7.08
CA ILE A 167 10.78 -2.17 -7.08
C ILE A 167 12.20 -1.89 -7.61
N PRO A 168 13.23 -1.95 -6.76
CA PRO A 168 14.63 -1.84 -7.17
C PRO A 168 15.17 -3.18 -7.68
N LEU A 169 15.35 -3.32 -8.99
CA LEU A 169 15.84 -4.55 -9.63
C LEU A 169 17.30 -4.87 -9.32
N HIS A 170 18.10 -3.88 -8.93
CA HIS A 170 19.50 -4.10 -8.53
C HIS A 170 19.62 -4.87 -7.20
N LEU A 171 18.59 -4.80 -6.34
CA LEU A 171 18.45 -5.56 -5.10
C LEU A 171 17.60 -6.80 -5.35
N HIS A 172 18.02 -7.63 -6.31
CA HIS A 172 17.25 -8.80 -6.72
C HIS A 172 16.86 -9.65 -5.50
N HIS A 173 15.55 -9.81 -5.29
CA HIS A 173 14.98 -10.61 -4.23
C HIS A 173 13.96 -11.58 -4.83
N TYR A 174 14.00 -12.85 -4.41
CA TYR A 174 13.18 -13.92 -4.99
C TYR A 174 11.67 -13.63 -4.88
N SER A 175 11.25 -12.91 -3.83
CA SER A 175 9.84 -12.55 -3.63
C SER A 175 9.29 -11.58 -4.68
N TRP A 176 10.14 -10.90 -5.45
CA TRP A 176 9.66 -10.07 -6.57
C TRP A 176 9.08 -10.90 -7.71
N GLY A 177 9.47 -12.17 -7.82
CA GLY A 177 8.96 -13.08 -8.85
C GLY A 177 7.49 -13.46 -8.68
N THR A 178 6.86 -13.18 -7.53
CA THR A 178 5.45 -13.54 -7.26
C THR A 178 4.46 -12.40 -7.55
N ILE A 179 4.95 -11.25 -8.00
CA ILE A 179 4.11 -10.06 -8.23
C ILE A 179 3.45 -10.20 -9.60
N GLU A 180 2.14 -9.97 -9.66
CA GLU A 180 1.36 -9.96 -10.90
C GLU A 180 1.12 -8.55 -11.42
N THR A 181 0.87 -7.60 -10.50
CA THR A 181 0.62 -6.19 -10.82
C THR A 181 1.40 -5.27 -9.90
N LEU A 182 2.08 -4.29 -10.49
CA LEU A 182 2.75 -3.21 -9.77
C LEU A 182 2.04 -1.88 -10.01
N TYR A 183 1.61 -1.22 -8.95
CA TYR A 183 1.21 0.19 -8.95
C TYR A 183 2.39 1.04 -8.48
N GLY A 184 3.13 1.62 -9.44
CA GLY A 184 4.30 2.45 -9.17
C GLY A 184 5.41 2.27 -10.19
N THR A 185 6.64 2.07 -9.72
CA THR A 185 7.86 2.22 -10.53
C THR A 185 8.79 1.02 -10.43
N ILE A 186 9.29 0.54 -11.57
CA ILE A 186 10.44 -0.36 -11.63
C ILE A 186 11.71 0.47 -11.80
N THR A 187 12.72 0.25 -10.96
CA THR A 187 14.01 0.95 -11.07
C THR A 187 15.17 -0.03 -11.27
N LEU A 188 16.04 0.28 -12.23
CA LEU A 188 17.32 -0.37 -12.43
C LEU A 188 18.38 0.72 -12.60
N GLU A 189 19.03 1.07 -11.50
CA GLU A 189 19.94 2.21 -11.44
C GLU A 189 21.28 1.80 -10.85
N ASN A 190 22.36 2.39 -11.36
CA ASN A 190 23.72 2.21 -10.84
C ASN A 190 24.15 0.73 -10.71
N SER A 191 23.63 -0.13 -11.59
CA SER A 191 23.81 -1.58 -11.50
C SER A 191 24.99 -2.07 -12.33
N GLN A 192 25.55 -3.21 -11.90
CA GLN A 192 26.56 -3.97 -12.64
C GLN A 192 25.96 -5.12 -13.45
N LEU A 193 24.63 -5.24 -13.47
CA LEU A 193 23.93 -6.29 -14.20
C LEU A 193 24.10 -6.10 -15.71
N LYS A 194 24.39 -7.20 -16.40
CA LYS A 194 24.40 -7.24 -17.87
C LYS A 194 23.00 -7.26 -18.47
N ARG A 195 22.03 -7.80 -17.73
CA ARG A 195 20.65 -7.98 -18.16
C ARG A 195 19.69 -7.64 -17.04
N ALA A 196 18.55 -7.05 -17.37
CA ALA A 196 17.49 -6.83 -16.40
C ALA A 196 16.94 -8.18 -15.87
N PRO A 197 16.82 -8.36 -14.55
CA PRO A 197 16.19 -9.56 -13.98
C PRO A 197 14.76 -9.71 -14.47
N LYS A 198 14.38 -10.93 -14.83
CA LYS A 198 13.00 -11.24 -15.21
C LYS A 198 12.12 -11.32 -13.96
N LEU A 199 10.96 -10.67 -14.01
CA LEU A 199 9.92 -10.78 -12.98
C LEU A 199 8.86 -11.75 -13.51
N GLU A 200 9.03 -13.04 -13.20
CA GLU A 200 8.34 -14.15 -13.90
C GLU A 200 6.81 -14.02 -13.98
N MET A 201 6.18 -13.52 -12.92
CA MET A 201 4.72 -13.36 -12.87
C MET A 201 4.26 -11.93 -13.17
N LEU A 202 5.15 -10.96 -13.31
CA LEU A 202 4.74 -9.56 -13.46
C LEU A 202 4.20 -9.36 -14.87
N GLU A 203 2.91 -9.03 -14.95
CA GLU A 203 2.25 -8.80 -16.24
C GLU A 203 2.06 -7.31 -16.49
N GLN A 204 1.83 -6.54 -15.44
CA GLN A 204 1.36 -5.16 -15.57
C GLN A 204 2.05 -4.20 -14.60
N VAL A 205 2.41 -3.02 -15.13
CA VAL A 205 2.90 -1.87 -14.36
C VAL A 205 1.99 -0.68 -14.61
N ILE A 206 1.36 -0.19 -13.55
CA ILE A 206 0.41 0.92 -13.58
C ILE A 206 1.08 2.15 -12.98
N GLN A 207 1.10 3.23 -13.75
CA GLN A 207 1.70 4.49 -13.34
C GLN A 207 0.90 5.13 -12.20
N LEU A 208 1.59 5.52 -11.13
CA LEU A 208 1.04 6.48 -10.17
C LEU A 208 1.25 7.90 -10.70
N LYS A 209 0.35 8.82 -10.37
CA LYS A 209 0.45 10.18 -10.90
C LYS A 209 1.76 10.84 -10.46
N ASN A 210 2.40 11.57 -11.38
CA ASN A 210 3.71 12.21 -11.23
C ASN A 210 4.89 11.25 -11.00
N THR A 211 4.74 9.94 -11.18
CA THR A 211 5.85 8.99 -11.10
C THR A 211 6.09 8.31 -12.46
N PRO A 212 7.33 7.96 -12.82
CA PRO A 212 7.58 7.09 -13.95
C PRO A 212 7.12 5.66 -13.65
N VAL A 213 6.82 4.87 -14.68
CA VAL A 213 6.63 3.42 -14.55
C VAL A 213 7.94 2.65 -14.60
N LEU A 214 8.94 3.19 -15.31
CA LEU A 214 10.22 2.54 -15.54
C LEU A 214 11.34 3.58 -15.51
N VAL A 215 12.38 3.28 -14.72
CA VAL A 215 13.62 4.05 -14.64
C VAL A 215 14.80 3.12 -14.83
N VAL A 216 15.60 3.36 -15.87
CA VAL A 216 16.83 2.61 -16.16
C VAL A 216 17.96 3.61 -16.36
N LYS A 217 18.81 3.81 -15.35
CA LYS A 217 19.83 4.87 -15.37
C LYS A 217 21.22 4.42 -14.93
N ASN A 218 22.24 4.94 -15.61
CA ASN A 218 23.63 4.81 -15.19
C ASN A 218 24.09 3.35 -14.97
N ASN A 219 23.71 2.43 -15.86
CA ASN A 219 24.11 1.03 -15.77
C ASN A 219 25.21 0.73 -16.80
N SER A 220 26.48 0.78 -16.35
CA SER A 220 27.63 0.73 -17.26
C SER A 220 27.82 -0.59 -18.00
N LYS A 221 27.25 -1.69 -17.49
CA LYS A 221 27.36 -3.03 -18.08
C LYS A 221 26.05 -3.55 -18.67
N LEU A 222 24.97 -2.79 -18.56
CA LEU A 222 23.66 -3.24 -18.99
C LEU A 222 23.62 -3.29 -20.52
N GLU A 223 23.46 -4.50 -21.05
CA GLU A 223 23.42 -4.80 -22.48
C GLU A 223 21.95 -4.95 -22.95
N GLU A 224 21.06 -5.43 -22.08
CA GLU A 224 19.71 -5.89 -22.46
C GLU A 224 18.67 -5.63 -21.36
N ILE A 225 17.47 -5.19 -21.75
CA ILE A 225 16.30 -5.02 -20.86
C ILE A 225 15.02 -5.67 -21.40
N ASP A 226 15.14 -6.63 -22.32
CA ASP A 226 14.00 -7.21 -23.06
C ASP A 226 12.90 -7.73 -22.12
N SER A 227 13.28 -8.33 -20.99
CA SER A 227 12.36 -8.80 -19.94
C SER A 227 11.43 -7.71 -19.37
N LEU A 228 11.82 -6.43 -19.48
CA LEU A 228 11.00 -5.29 -19.07
C LEU A 228 10.18 -4.71 -20.23
N LEU A 229 10.53 -4.99 -21.48
CA LEU A 229 9.84 -4.45 -22.66
C LEU A 229 8.53 -5.18 -22.95
N ASP A 230 8.42 -6.43 -22.51
CA ASP A 230 7.24 -7.28 -22.70
C ASP A 230 6.12 -7.00 -21.69
N LEU A 231 6.38 -6.16 -20.68
CA LEU A 231 5.39 -5.81 -19.66
C LEU A 231 4.30 -4.88 -20.21
N ASN A 232 3.08 -5.01 -19.69
CA ASN A 232 1.98 -4.10 -20.00
C ASN A 232 2.06 -2.83 -19.15
N TYR A 233 2.47 -1.72 -19.75
CA TYR A 233 2.54 -0.42 -19.07
C TYR A 233 1.25 0.40 -19.24
N VAL A 234 0.58 0.68 -18.13
CA VAL A 234 -0.59 1.57 -18.09
C VAL A 234 -0.14 2.98 -17.68
N ILE A 235 0.05 3.85 -18.68
CA ILE A 235 0.46 5.24 -18.50
C ILE A 235 -0.79 6.12 -18.29
N ILE A 236 -0.87 6.74 -17.11
CA ILE A 236 -2.00 7.61 -16.72
C ILE A 236 -1.65 9.09 -16.95
N ASP A 237 -0.39 9.47 -16.72
CA ASP A 237 0.10 10.84 -16.83
C ASP A 237 1.30 10.92 -17.77
N ASN A 238 1.11 11.62 -18.89
CA ASN A 238 2.16 11.85 -19.88
C ASN A 238 3.00 13.12 -19.57
N GLN A 239 2.66 13.91 -18.54
CA GLN A 239 3.36 15.16 -18.25
C GLN A 239 4.72 14.93 -17.61
N THR A 240 4.84 13.93 -16.75
CA THR A 240 6.12 13.45 -16.24
C THR A 240 6.64 12.36 -17.17
N SER A 241 7.88 12.47 -17.67
CA SER A 241 8.48 11.45 -18.54
C SER A 241 8.21 10.04 -17.98
N PRO A 242 7.27 9.26 -18.56
CA PRO A 242 6.75 8.07 -17.89
C PRO A 242 7.76 6.93 -17.90
N VAL A 243 8.73 6.99 -18.81
CA VAL A 243 9.84 6.06 -18.94
C VAL A 243 11.12 6.87 -19.04
N GLN A 244 12.11 6.53 -18.23
CA GLN A 244 13.39 7.23 -18.18
C GLN A 244 14.52 6.22 -18.45
N ILE A 245 15.19 6.34 -19.59
CA ILE A 245 16.29 5.46 -20.00
C ILE A 245 17.47 6.33 -20.40
N GLU A 246 18.45 6.45 -19.52
CA GLU A 246 19.53 7.44 -19.62
C GLU A 246 20.86 6.82 -19.18
N GLU A 247 21.96 7.22 -19.82
CA GLU A 247 23.33 6.87 -19.38
C GLU A 247 23.60 5.35 -19.28
N ASN A 248 23.10 4.56 -20.24
CA ASN A 248 23.37 3.12 -20.34
C ASN A 248 24.20 2.82 -21.59
N PRO A 249 25.54 2.95 -21.56
CA PRO A 249 26.38 3.02 -22.77
C PRO A 249 26.42 1.74 -23.60
N ASN A 250 26.13 0.59 -23.00
CA ASN A 250 26.13 -0.71 -23.67
C ASN A 250 24.71 -1.22 -23.99
N LEU A 251 23.67 -0.47 -23.60
CA LEU A 251 22.30 -0.89 -23.78
C LEU A 251 21.92 -0.77 -25.26
N CYS A 252 21.42 -1.85 -25.84
CA CYS A 252 20.85 -1.85 -27.18
C CYS A 252 19.49 -2.55 -27.19
N ILE A 253 18.68 -2.27 -28.21
CA ILE A 253 17.36 -2.89 -28.40
C ILE A 253 17.52 -4.10 -29.32
N ASP A 254 17.08 -5.28 -28.86
CA ASP A 254 17.03 -6.46 -29.70
C ASP A 254 16.09 -6.24 -30.90
N VAL A 255 16.42 -6.87 -32.03
CA VAL A 255 15.68 -6.65 -33.28
C VAL A 255 14.25 -7.14 -33.21
N ASN A 256 13.93 -8.09 -32.33
CA ASN A 256 12.56 -8.53 -32.11
C ASN A 256 11.71 -7.46 -31.39
N HIS A 257 12.32 -6.56 -30.60
CA HIS A 257 11.59 -5.54 -29.84
C HIS A 257 11.68 -4.13 -30.45
N VAL A 258 12.56 -3.92 -31.42
CA VAL A 258 12.78 -2.61 -32.06
C VAL A 258 11.51 -2.01 -32.67
N ASP A 259 10.63 -2.87 -33.16
CA ASP A 259 9.38 -2.47 -33.79
C ASP A 259 8.19 -2.36 -32.84
N SER A 260 8.38 -2.69 -31.56
CA SER A 260 7.35 -2.56 -30.54
C SER A 260 6.92 -1.11 -30.35
N THR A 261 5.63 -0.92 -30.07
CA THR A 261 5.06 0.42 -29.78
C THR A 261 5.77 1.08 -28.61
N PHE A 262 6.18 0.30 -27.60
CA PHE A 262 6.90 0.78 -26.43
C PHE A 262 8.29 1.31 -26.81
N ALA A 263 9.11 0.51 -27.49
CA ALA A 263 10.46 0.91 -27.90
C ALA A 263 10.45 2.15 -28.82
N LYS A 264 9.57 2.15 -29.83
CA LYS A 264 9.39 3.31 -30.75
C LYS A 264 9.05 4.60 -30.02
N ARG A 265 8.30 4.50 -28.92
CA ARG A 265 7.84 5.68 -28.16
C ARG A 265 8.88 6.16 -27.16
N TYR A 266 9.50 5.25 -26.41
CA TYR A 266 10.28 5.60 -25.21
C TYR A 266 11.78 5.34 -25.33
N MET A 267 12.24 4.57 -26.32
CA MET A 267 13.65 4.16 -26.47
C MET A 267 14.32 4.75 -27.71
N LYS A 268 13.89 5.94 -28.16
CA LYS A 268 14.37 6.55 -29.41
C LYS A 268 15.89 6.81 -29.46
N ASN A 269 16.51 6.95 -28.29
CA ASN A 269 17.93 7.26 -28.13
C ASN A 269 18.77 6.02 -27.79
N VAL A 270 18.18 4.82 -27.86
CA VAL A 270 18.89 3.56 -27.62
C VAL A 270 19.11 2.89 -28.97
N ASP A 271 20.35 2.53 -29.26
CA ASP A 271 20.74 1.93 -30.53
C ASP A 271 20.18 0.51 -30.68
N ARG A 272 20.06 0.05 -31.93
CA ARG A 272 19.71 -1.35 -32.23
C ARG A 272 20.94 -2.22 -32.00
N CYS A 273 20.75 -3.41 -31.44
CA CYS A 273 21.85 -4.36 -31.35
C CYS A 273 22.31 -4.74 -32.77
N MET A 274 23.61 -4.60 -33.08
CA MET A 274 24.15 -5.06 -34.36
C MET A 274 24.15 -6.59 -34.34
N TYR A 275 23.40 -7.21 -35.26
CA TYR A 275 23.47 -8.67 -35.47
C TYR A 275 24.90 -9.05 -35.84
N GLY A 276 25.64 -9.65 -34.91
CA GLY A 276 27.00 -10.10 -35.16
C GLY A 276 27.59 -10.86 -33.97
N HIS A 277 27.29 -12.16 -33.89
CA HIS A 277 28.17 -13.27 -33.45
C HIS A 277 27.48 -14.51 -32.84
N LYS A 278 26.16 -14.69 -32.96
CA LYS A 278 25.52 -15.98 -32.60
C LYS A 278 24.46 -16.43 -33.59
N MET A 279 24.91 -16.78 -34.79
CA MET A 279 24.41 -17.96 -35.50
C MET A 279 25.65 -18.81 -35.74
N ALA A 280 25.97 -19.67 -34.77
CA ALA A 280 26.87 -20.77 -35.08
C ALA A 280 26.22 -21.51 -36.24
N GLU A 281 26.94 -21.56 -37.37
CA GLU A 281 26.59 -22.32 -38.55
C GLU A 281 26.07 -23.70 -38.10
N VAL A 282 24.80 -23.97 -38.35
CA VAL A 282 24.32 -25.35 -38.39
C VAL A 282 25.14 -26.00 -39.51
N PRO A 283 25.96 -27.03 -39.23
CA PRO A 283 26.72 -27.67 -40.28
C PRO A 283 25.74 -28.22 -41.32
N GLU A 284 25.86 -27.74 -42.56
CA GLU A 284 25.27 -28.37 -43.74
C GLU A 284 25.95 -29.73 -43.96
N ASP A 285 25.60 -30.72 -43.13
CA ASP A 285 25.98 -32.11 -43.35
C ASP A 285 24.76 -32.99 -43.16
N ARG A 286 23.87 -32.95 -44.15
CA ARG A 286 23.05 -34.10 -44.58
C ARG A 286 22.28 -33.77 -45.86
N LYS A 287 23.04 -33.74 -46.96
CA LYS A 287 22.49 -33.91 -48.31
C LYS A 287 23.27 -35.01 -49.03
N ALA A 288 22.92 -36.27 -48.74
CA ALA A 288 23.02 -37.41 -49.67
C ALA A 288 22.85 -38.75 -48.93
N ARG A 289 21.64 -39.31 -48.98
CA ARG A 289 21.45 -40.72 -49.34
C ARG A 289 20.00 -40.92 -49.78
N GLY A 290 19.87 -41.28 -51.05
CA GLY A 290 18.59 -41.40 -51.75
C GLY A 290 17.83 -42.68 -51.43
N LEU A 291 16.58 -42.63 -51.88
CA LEU A 291 15.70 -43.71 -52.33
C LEU A 291 15.99 -45.14 -51.85
N GLN A 292 15.02 -45.68 -51.09
CA GLN A 292 14.41 -46.94 -51.49
C GLN A 292 12.90 -46.89 -51.20
N GLU A 293 12.13 -47.04 -52.27
CA GLU A 293 10.71 -47.37 -52.26
C GLU A 293 10.51 -48.79 -51.71
N GLY A 294 9.41 -48.99 -50.99
CA GLY A 294 8.82 -50.31 -50.81
C GLY A 294 8.18 -50.52 -49.44
N GLY A 295 6.91 -50.93 -49.45
CA GLY A 295 6.38 -51.81 -48.39
C GLY A 295 5.25 -51.22 -47.54
N VAL A 296 4.04 -51.57 -47.94
CA VAL A 296 2.80 -51.50 -47.16
C VAL A 296 2.90 -52.42 -45.92
N GLU A 297 2.52 -51.91 -44.74
CA GLU A 297 1.85 -52.62 -43.62
C GLU A 297 1.55 -51.58 -42.52
N SER A 298 0.31 -51.12 -42.37
CA SER A 298 -0.67 -51.64 -41.42
C SER A 298 -0.07 -51.97 -40.04
N SER A 299 -0.27 -51.10 -39.05
CA SER A 299 -1.02 -51.42 -37.82
C SER A 299 -0.75 -50.40 -36.69
N THR A 300 -1.79 -50.20 -35.89
CA THR A 300 -1.80 -49.78 -34.48
C THR A 300 -1.47 -48.33 -34.09
N VAL A 301 -2.56 -47.64 -33.77
CA VAL A 301 -2.70 -46.50 -32.85
C VAL A 301 -1.99 -46.78 -31.52
N PRO A 302 -1.14 -45.88 -30.99
CA PRO A 302 -0.75 -45.92 -29.60
C PRO A 302 -1.77 -45.15 -28.75
N GLU A 303 -2.45 -45.93 -27.91
CA GLU A 303 -3.13 -45.56 -26.69
C GLU A 303 -2.49 -44.39 -25.94
N HIS A 304 -3.33 -43.44 -25.54
CA HIS A 304 -3.07 -42.50 -24.46
C HIS A 304 -2.70 -43.28 -23.18
N LYS A 305 -1.43 -43.24 -22.79
CA LYS A 305 -1.04 -43.52 -21.39
C LYS A 305 -1.33 -42.27 -20.56
N GLU A 306 -2.47 -42.30 -19.89
CA GLU A 306 -2.73 -41.46 -18.73
C GLU A 306 -1.60 -41.66 -17.71
N SER A 307 -1.00 -40.54 -17.28
CA SER A 307 -0.09 -40.53 -16.14
C SER A 307 -0.91 -40.79 -14.88
N PRO A 308 -0.43 -41.63 -13.94
CA PRO A 308 -1.14 -41.86 -12.69
C PRO A 308 -1.16 -40.56 -11.88
N ILE A 309 -2.38 -40.11 -11.56
CA ILE A 309 -2.64 -39.10 -10.53
C ILE A 309 -2.14 -39.71 -9.21
N ILE A 310 -1.06 -39.16 -8.67
CA ILE A 310 -0.67 -39.40 -7.29
C ILE A 310 -1.61 -38.55 -6.43
N ILE A 311 -2.62 -39.20 -5.87
CA ILE A 311 -3.39 -38.65 -4.74
C ILE A 311 -2.44 -38.69 -3.55
N ILE A 312 -1.95 -37.53 -3.13
CA ILE A 312 -1.31 -37.36 -1.83
C ILE A 312 -2.46 -37.14 -0.86
N ASP A 313 -2.76 -38.16 -0.05
CA ASP A 313 -3.68 -38.02 1.07
C ASP A 313 -3.16 -36.90 2.00
N PRO A 314 -4.04 -35.98 2.45
CA PRO A 314 -3.65 -34.99 3.44
C PRO A 314 -3.24 -35.71 4.75
N PRO A 315 -2.22 -35.22 5.47
CA PRO A 315 -1.82 -35.80 6.73
C PRO A 315 -2.99 -35.78 7.73
N LEU A 316 -3.25 -36.96 8.29
CA LEU A 316 -4.16 -37.22 9.40
C LEU A 316 -3.93 -36.23 10.56
N ASP A 317 -5.04 -35.81 11.17
CA ASP A 317 -5.10 -34.91 12.31
C ASP A 317 -4.12 -35.28 13.43
N PRO A 318 -3.52 -34.29 14.12
CA PRO A 318 -2.73 -34.54 15.32
C PRO A 318 -3.61 -35.12 16.44
N PRO A 319 -3.04 -36.00 17.30
CA PRO A 319 -3.81 -36.65 18.35
C PRO A 319 -4.34 -35.64 19.37
N HIS A 320 -5.61 -35.85 19.74
CA HIS A 320 -6.25 -35.24 20.89
C HIS A 320 -5.35 -35.33 22.12
N VAL A 321 -4.93 -34.18 22.63
CA VAL A 321 -4.34 -34.07 23.97
C VAL A 321 -5.51 -34.06 24.96
N GLU A 322 -5.64 -35.14 25.73
CA GLU A 322 -6.52 -35.20 26.90
C GLU A 322 -6.06 -34.18 27.94
N THR A 323 -6.89 -33.17 28.16
CA THR A 323 -6.80 -32.26 29.31
C THR A 323 -7.05 -33.05 30.59
N VAL A 324 -6.00 -33.25 31.38
CA VAL A 324 -6.08 -33.80 32.73
C VAL A 324 -6.58 -32.70 33.67
N GLU A 325 -7.74 -32.90 34.27
CA GLU A 325 -8.23 -32.12 35.41
C GLU A 325 -7.40 -32.42 36.67
N PRO A 326 -6.97 -31.42 37.45
CA PRO A 326 -6.62 -31.64 38.84
C PRO A 326 -7.86 -31.44 39.73
N ALA A 327 -8.30 -32.55 40.32
CA ALA A 327 -9.22 -32.58 41.45
C ALA A 327 -8.64 -31.79 42.63
N GLY A 328 -9.50 -31.01 43.30
CA GLY A 328 -9.12 -30.06 44.32
C GLY A 328 -9.05 -30.59 45.76
N SER A 329 -9.13 -29.59 46.65
CA SER A 329 -9.39 -29.64 48.10
C SER A 329 -8.17 -29.62 49.01
N ALA A 330 -7.98 -28.50 49.72
CA ALA A 330 -8.32 -28.46 51.15
C ALA A 330 -8.20 -27.02 51.72
N GLU A 331 -9.22 -26.67 52.50
CA GLU A 331 -9.35 -25.47 53.33
C GLU A 331 -8.23 -25.31 54.36
N SER A 332 -7.90 -24.06 54.70
CA SER A 332 -7.86 -23.61 56.10
C SER A 332 -7.77 -22.08 56.16
N GLY A 333 -8.78 -21.46 56.76
CA GLY A 333 -8.75 -20.06 57.18
C GLY A 333 -8.14 -19.89 58.59
N PRO A 334 -8.39 -18.75 59.25
CA PRO A 334 -7.43 -17.65 59.52
C PRO A 334 -7.16 -17.53 61.06
N PRO A 335 -6.76 -16.40 61.72
CA PRO A 335 -6.50 -15.00 61.32
C PRO A 335 -5.25 -14.38 62.06
N PRO A 336 -5.25 -13.13 62.57
CA PRO A 336 -5.04 -11.82 61.92
C PRO A 336 -3.79 -11.07 62.46
N SER A 337 -3.36 -9.96 61.84
CA SER A 337 -2.63 -8.88 62.54
C SER A 337 -2.73 -7.55 61.78
N GLU A 338 -3.12 -6.54 62.53
CA GLU A 338 -3.33 -5.13 62.18
C GLU A 338 -2.01 -4.30 62.33
N PRO A 339 -2.00 -2.95 62.20
CA PRO A 339 -1.01 -2.22 61.41
C PRO A 339 0.03 -1.47 62.26
N LEU A 340 1.08 -0.94 61.61
CA LEU A 340 1.88 0.15 62.18
C LEU A 340 2.08 1.26 61.14
N GLU A 341 1.57 2.43 61.50
CA GLU A 341 1.98 3.74 61.01
C GLU A 341 3.45 3.99 61.36
N GLU A 342 4.17 4.74 60.52
CA GLU A 342 4.90 5.93 60.97
C GLU A 342 5.37 6.77 59.76
N GLU A 343 5.21 8.09 59.94
CA GLU A 343 5.42 9.18 59.01
C GLU A 343 6.89 9.75 59.14
N PRO A 344 7.28 10.90 58.56
CA PRO A 344 8.54 11.03 57.84
C PRO A 344 9.60 11.86 58.60
N THR A 345 10.82 11.94 58.07
CA THR A 345 11.79 12.95 58.53
C THR A 345 12.62 13.56 57.41
N GLU A 346 12.40 14.88 57.29
CA GLU A 346 13.17 16.01 56.79
C GLU A 346 14.68 15.92 56.46
N ALA A 347 15.01 16.73 55.44
CA ALA A 347 16.14 17.68 55.33
C ALA A 347 17.57 17.20 54.93
N ALA A 348 17.90 17.49 53.65
CA ALA A 348 19.00 18.31 53.06
C ALA A 348 20.28 18.65 53.88
N PRO A 349 21.37 19.28 53.32
CA PRO A 349 21.71 19.62 51.92
C PRO A 349 23.20 19.38 51.48
N ALA A 350 23.42 19.56 50.17
CA ALA A 350 24.56 20.21 49.48
C ALA A 350 26.04 19.74 49.63
N SER A 351 26.65 19.42 48.48
CA SER A 351 27.99 19.91 48.04
C SER A 351 28.10 19.68 46.51
N LYS A 352 28.27 20.68 45.65
CA LYS A 352 29.48 21.42 45.24
C LYS A 352 30.66 20.54 44.79
N LEU A 353 31.14 20.86 43.57
CA LEU A 353 32.34 20.45 42.80
C LEU A 353 31.97 19.58 41.60
N GLY A 354 32.46 19.80 40.39
CA GLY A 354 33.41 20.79 39.88
C GLY A 354 33.53 20.54 38.37
N THR A 355 33.58 21.61 37.60
CA THR A 355 34.04 21.61 36.21
C THR A 355 35.52 21.27 36.19
N ASP A 356 35.92 20.25 35.43
CA ASP A 356 37.21 20.33 34.74
C ASP A 356 37.24 19.53 33.43
N VAL A 357 38.06 20.07 32.55
CA VAL A 357 38.30 19.81 31.13
C VAL A 357 39.11 18.52 30.95
N GLY A 358 38.84 17.78 29.87
CA GLY A 358 39.64 16.62 29.51
C GLY A 358 39.38 16.14 28.09
N ASP A 359 40.07 16.76 27.13
CA ASP A 359 40.27 16.26 25.77
C ASP A 359 40.73 14.79 25.77
N ARG A 360 39.98 13.93 25.09
CA ARG A 360 40.51 12.68 24.53
C ARG A 360 39.88 12.38 23.18
N ASN A 361 40.73 12.47 22.15
CA ASN A 361 40.56 11.83 20.87
C ASN A 361 40.28 10.34 21.06
N ALA A 362 39.13 9.89 20.56
CA ALA A 362 38.89 8.49 20.22
C ALA A 362 38.16 8.48 18.87
N GLU A 363 38.91 8.16 17.81
CA GLU A 363 38.34 7.63 16.58
C GLU A 363 37.52 6.40 16.92
N MET A 364 36.21 6.52 16.79
CA MET A 364 35.31 5.39 16.75
C MET A 364 34.43 5.59 15.51
N THR A 365 34.76 4.85 14.46
CA THR A 365 33.92 4.67 13.28
C THR A 365 32.63 3.98 13.70
N THR A 366 31.62 4.79 14.04
CA THR A 366 30.23 4.36 14.06
C THR A 366 29.67 4.51 12.65
N VAL A 367 29.24 3.38 12.09
CA VAL A 367 28.43 3.32 10.88
C VAL A 367 27.05 3.85 11.26
N ASP A 368 26.82 5.15 11.05
CA ASP A 368 25.49 5.74 11.10
C ASP A 368 24.71 5.31 9.85
N GLN A 369 23.78 4.38 10.04
CA GLN A 369 22.67 4.20 9.11
C GLN A 369 21.67 5.34 9.32
N ASN A 370 21.98 6.51 8.77
CA ASN A 370 20.99 7.55 8.57
C ASN A 370 20.08 7.14 7.40
N MET A 371 18.93 6.56 7.71
CA MET A 371 17.78 6.58 6.79
C MET A 371 17.27 8.02 6.72
N THR A 372 17.77 8.78 5.76
CA THR A 372 17.18 10.06 5.37
C THR A 372 15.88 9.80 4.63
N ALA A 373 14.76 9.85 5.35
CA ALA A 373 13.47 10.10 4.72
C ALA A 373 13.46 11.57 4.28
N ILE A 374 13.60 11.81 2.97
CA ILE A 374 13.42 13.13 2.39
C ILE A 374 11.93 13.43 2.41
N LEU A 375 11.48 14.10 3.47
CA LEU A 375 10.17 14.73 3.57
C LEU A 375 10.38 16.25 3.53
N GLY A 376 9.89 16.88 2.46
CA GLY A 376 9.55 18.30 2.41
C GLY A 376 10.71 19.29 2.51
N ASN A 377 11.27 19.70 1.36
CA ASN A 377 11.98 20.97 1.28
C ASN A 377 10.99 22.10 0.98
N GLU A 378 10.47 22.75 2.02
CA GLU A 378 9.99 24.13 1.91
C GLU A 378 10.75 24.99 2.91
N VAL A 379 11.68 25.81 2.40
CA VAL A 379 12.23 26.95 3.12
C VAL A 379 11.51 28.19 2.61
N TRP A 380 10.64 28.76 3.44
CA TRP A 380 10.09 30.08 3.19
C TRP A 380 11.16 31.13 3.49
N ARG A 381 11.63 31.82 2.45
CA ARG A 381 12.35 33.08 2.61
C ARG A 381 11.59 34.15 1.85
N VAL A 382 10.95 35.04 2.59
CA VAL A 382 10.34 36.26 2.09
C VAL A 382 11.44 37.28 1.89
N GLU A 383 11.73 37.63 0.63
CA GLU A 383 12.34 38.91 0.29
C GLU A 383 11.59 39.51 -0.91
N SER A 384 11.05 40.71 -0.67
CA SER A 384 10.44 41.58 -1.65
C SER A 384 11.50 42.17 -2.59
N ASN A 385 11.21 42.23 -3.89
CA ASN A 385 11.29 43.47 -4.66
C ASN A 385 10.75 43.35 -6.09
N GLU A 386 10.36 44.52 -6.58
CA GLU A 386 9.60 44.87 -7.77
C GLU A 386 10.22 44.38 -9.10
N SER A 387 9.36 44.00 -10.06
CA SER A 387 9.08 44.80 -11.26
C SER A 387 8.80 43.97 -12.54
N LEU A 388 7.94 44.59 -13.37
CA LEU A 388 7.67 44.41 -14.80
C LEU A 388 6.88 43.17 -15.25
N GLY A 389 5.73 43.48 -15.87
CA GLY A 389 4.71 42.50 -16.23
C GLY A 389 4.89 41.89 -17.60
N THR A 390 4.00 40.96 -17.91
CA THR A 390 3.36 40.77 -19.22
C THR A 390 2.19 39.83 -19.01
N THR A 391 1.01 40.24 -19.48
CA THR A 391 -0.23 39.47 -19.43
C THR A 391 -0.28 38.50 -20.61
N GLU A 392 -0.24 37.20 -20.33
CA GLU A 392 -0.72 36.17 -21.27
C GLU A 392 -1.86 35.36 -20.64
N SER A 393 -2.98 35.36 -21.34
CA SER A 393 -4.20 34.63 -21.00
C SER A 393 -4.04 33.14 -21.32
N VAL A 394 -3.95 32.30 -20.29
CA VAL A 394 -3.96 30.84 -20.45
C VAL A 394 -5.40 30.33 -20.31
N THR A 395 -5.99 29.94 -21.44
CA THR A 395 -7.21 29.11 -21.50
C THR A 395 -6.93 27.72 -20.94
N THR A 396 -7.52 27.39 -19.80
CA THR A 396 -7.46 26.06 -19.20
C THR A 396 -8.55 25.16 -19.79
N SER A 397 -8.13 24.20 -20.62
CA SER A 397 -8.98 23.09 -21.08
C SER A 397 -9.02 21.99 -20.01
N LYS A 398 -10.11 21.93 -19.22
CA LYS A 398 -10.38 20.81 -18.30
C LYS A 398 -10.82 19.57 -19.09
N LYS A 399 -9.96 18.57 -19.20
CA LYS A 399 -10.34 17.19 -19.57
C LYS A 399 -10.12 16.28 -18.34
N ALA A 400 -11.16 16.13 -17.54
CA ALA A 400 -11.20 15.16 -16.45
C ALA A 400 -11.61 13.79 -17.01
N GLY A 401 -10.64 12.97 -17.42
CA GLY A 401 -10.90 11.66 -18.05
C GLY A 401 -10.08 10.47 -17.53
N GLY A 402 -9.17 10.66 -16.57
CA GLY A 402 -8.21 9.61 -16.19
C GLY A 402 -8.75 8.56 -15.21
N LEU A 403 -9.44 8.98 -14.15
CA LEU A 403 -9.69 8.10 -12.98
C LEU A 403 -11.01 7.32 -13.06
N LYS A 404 -12.04 7.85 -13.73
CA LYS A 404 -13.30 7.12 -13.93
C LYS A 404 -13.10 5.81 -14.71
N GLY A 405 -12.21 5.82 -15.71
CA GLY A 405 -11.83 4.62 -16.44
C GLY A 405 -10.92 3.67 -15.67
N PHE A 406 -10.28 4.15 -14.59
CA PHE A 406 -9.42 3.36 -13.70
C PHE A 406 -10.26 2.48 -12.75
N LEU A 407 -11.26 3.06 -12.08
CA LEU A 407 -12.17 2.27 -11.23
C LEU A 407 -13.05 1.31 -12.05
N GLU A 408 -13.50 1.70 -13.24
CA GLU A 408 -14.29 0.82 -14.12
C GLU A 408 -13.51 -0.42 -14.59
N LYS A 409 -12.16 -0.41 -14.56
CA LYS A 409 -11.32 -1.57 -14.89
C LYS A 409 -11.01 -2.47 -13.69
N ILE A 410 -10.98 -1.90 -12.48
CA ILE A 410 -10.64 -2.63 -11.24
C ILE A 410 -11.90 -3.20 -10.56
N LEU A 411 -13.07 -2.59 -10.78
CA LEU A 411 -14.33 -3.05 -10.20
C LEU A 411 -15.00 -4.06 -11.15
N PRO A 412 -15.30 -5.31 -10.71
CA PRO A 412 -16.15 -6.20 -11.48
C PRO A 412 -17.50 -5.51 -11.71
N LYS A 413 -17.96 -5.46 -12.96
CA LYS A 413 -19.27 -4.91 -13.33
C LYS A 413 -20.35 -5.70 -12.59
N SER A 414 -20.81 -5.20 -11.45
CA SER A 414 -21.98 -5.75 -10.79
C SER A 414 -23.20 -5.41 -11.66
N GLY A 415 -23.78 -6.45 -12.26
CA GLY A 415 -24.98 -6.32 -13.07
C GLY A 415 -26.15 -5.96 -12.17
N ASN A 416 -26.41 -4.67 -11.99
CA ASN A 416 -27.73 -4.11 -11.72
C ASN A 416 -27.70 -2.61 -12.01
N GLN A 417 -28.22 -2.23 -13.19
CA GLN A 417 -28.42 -0.85 -13.56
C GLN A 417 -29.53 -0.24 -12.70
N ALA A 418 -29.17 0.63 -11.76
CA ALA A 418 -30.08 1.61 -11.19
C ALA A 418 -29.76 2.98 -11.80
N THR A 419 -30.66 3.45 -12.65
CA THR A 419 -30.60 4.74 -13.35
C THR A 419 -30.76 5.88 -12.36
N TYR A 420 -29.67 6.58 -12.00
CA TYR A 420 -29.74 7.84 -11.26
C TYR A 420 -29.79 9.02 -12.25
N LEU A 421 -30.97 9.63 -12.37
CA LEU A 421 -31.19 10.91 -13.04
C LEU A 421 -30.68 12.05 -12.14
N PHE A 422 -29.66 12.79 -12.58
CA PHE A 422 -29.25 14.05 -11.98
C PHE A 422 -30.03 15.22 -12.62
N PRO A 423 -30.72 16.09 -11.85
CA PRO A 423 -31.24 17.33 -12.39
C PRO A 423 -30.11 18.37 -12.48
N SER A 424 -29.88 18.89 -13.68
CA SER A 424 -28.98 20.04 -13.91
C SER A 424 -29.76 21.32 -13.64
N ILE A 425 -29.42 22.05 -12.58
CA ILE A 425 -29.90 23.41 -12.35
C ILE A 425 -28.85 24.38 -12.89
N PHE A 426 -29.17 25.03 -14.01
CA PHE A 426 -28.47 26.21 -14.52
C PHE A 426 -28.98 27.44 -13.74
N LEU A 427 -28.10 28.13 -13.01
CA LEU A 427 -28.32 29.49 -12.54
C LEU A 427 -27.66 30.46 -13.53
N LEU A 428 -28.50 31.20 -14.25
CA LEU A 428 -28.12 32.31 -15.11
C LEU A 428 -28.15 33.58 -14.25
N SER A 429 -27.00 34.21 -14.01
CA SER A 429 -26.92 35.53 -13.38
C SER A 429 -27.05 36.61 -14.47
N ILE A 430 -28.13 37.39 -14.41
CA ILE A 430 -28.30 38.62 -15.16
C ILE A 430 -27.58 39.73 -14.38
N GLY A 431 -26.65 40.43 -15.03
CA GLY A 431 -26.05 41.66 -14.52
C GLY A 431 -26.78 42.87 -15.10
N ILE A 432 -27.34 43.71 -14.23
CA ILE A 432 -27.72 45.10 -14.49
C ILE A 432 -26.91 45.94 -13.49
N VAL A 433 -25.96 46.74 -13.98
CA VAL A 433 -25.83 48.20 -13.81
C VAL A 433 -24.99 48.70 -14.97
#